data_AF-A0A183GWE4-F1
#
_entry.id   AF-A0A183GWE4-F1
#
_cell.length_a   1.000
_cell.length_b   1.000
_cell.length_c   1.000
_cell.angle_alpha   90.00
_cell.angle_beta   90.00
_cell.angle_gamma   90.00
#
_symmetry.space_group_name_H-M   'P 1'
#
loop_
_entity.id
_entity.type
_entity.pdbx_description
1 polymer ?
#
loop_
_entity_poly.entity_id
_entity_poly.type
_entity_poly.pdbx_seq_one_letter_code
_entity_poly.pdbx_strand_id
1 'polypeptide(L)'
;MSLTNECLMCNVFKWSGEYYMQMRGLAMGQRLAPVLAVAFMFKVENPVLERLPTLYCVTCPVEEGKEYVYEKGIEIINNYPKDETVQVNWMVNKDDGKAVCIIFLARIVA
;
A
#
# COMPACT_ATOMS: atom_id res chain seq x y z
N MET A 1 -35.79 3.96 9.12
CA MET A 1 -35.10 4.24 7.84
C MET A 1 -33.82 5.00 8.16
N SER A 2 -32.66 4.51 7.73
CA SER A 2 -31.39 5.22 7.95
C SER A 2 -31.14 6.24 6.84
N LEU A 3 -30.52 7.36 7.18
CA LEU A 3 -30.10 8.41 6.23
C LEU A 3 -29.32 7.85 5.03
N THR A 4 -28.56 6.76 5.25
CA THR A 4 -27.80 6.06 4.21
C THR A 4 -28.68 5.43 3.13
N ASN A 5 -29.86 4.91 3.47
CA ASN A 5 -30.74 4.27 2.49
C ASN A 5 -31.36 5.31 1.55
N GLU A 6 -31.79 6.45 2.10
CA GLU A 6 -32.28 7.58 1.30
C GLU A 6 -31.19 8.12 0.36
N CYS A 7 -29.97 8.25 0.86
CA CYS A 7 -28.80 8.67 0.08
C CYS A 7 -28.36 7.66 -1.00
N LEU A 8 -28.73 6.38 -0.89
CA LEU A 8 -28.46 5.38 -1.92
C LEU A 8 -29.57 5.34 -2.99
N MET A 9 -30.80 5.70 -2.62
CA MET A 9 -31.95 5.70 -3.52
C MET A 9 -32.09 7.03 -4.29
N CYS A 10 -31.62 8.15 -3.73
CA CYS A 10 -31.67 9.48 -4.35
C CYS A 10 -30.55 9.72 -5.39
N ASN A 11 -30.53 8.91 -6.45
CA ASN A 11 -29.55 8.98 -7.53
C ASN A 11 -30.07 9.69 -8.80
N VAL A 12 -31.11 10.52 -8.67
CA VAL A 12 -31.73 11.23 -9.79
C VAL A 12 -31.17 12.65 -9.89
N PHE A 13 -30.81 13.08 -11.10
CA PHE A 13 -30.38 14.44 -11.40
C PHE A 13 -31.03 14.97 -12.68
N LYS A 14 -31.11 16.30 -12.82
CA LYS A 14 -31.70 16.97 -13.98
C LYS A 14 -30.62 17.55 -14.87
N TRP A 15 -30.68 17.26 -16.17
CA TRP A 15 -29.77 17.81 -17.17
C TRP A 15 -30.53 18.15 -18.44
N SER A 16 -30.32 19.35 -18.99
CA SER A 16 -31.00 19.81 -20.22
C SER A 16 -32.53 19.70 -20.20
N GLY A 17 -33.16 19.80 -19.02
CA GLY A 17 -34.62 19.66 -18.86
C GLY A 17 -35.10 18.24 -18.57
N GLU A 18 -34.28 17.23 -18.84
CA GLU A 18 -34.59 15.81 -18.66
C GLU A 18 -34.06 15.25 -17.34
N TYR A 19 -34.72 14.20 -16.83
CA TYR A 19 -34.32 13.51 -15.61
C TYR A 19 -33.53 12.25 -15.93
N TYR A 20 -32.37 12.11 -15.29
CA TYR A 20 -31.50 10.95 -15.42
C TYR A 20 -31.26 10.33 -14.06
N MET A 21 -31.11 9.00 -14.02
CA MET A 21 -30.79 8.26 -12.79
C MET A 21 -29.45 7.54 -12.95
N GLN A 22 -28.57 7.70 -11.97
CA GLN A 22 -27.32 6.98 -11.92
C GLN A 22 -27.54 5.56 -11.38
N MET A 23 -27.36 4.55 -12.24
CA MET A 23 -27.55 3.13 -11.90
C MET A 23 -26.39 2.53 -11.09
N ARG A 24 -25.17 3.05 -11.28
CA ARG A 24 -23.96 2.59 -10.57
C ARG A 24 -23.20 3.79 -10.02
N GLY A 25 -22.99 3.79 -8.70
CA GLY A 25 -22.37 4.89 -7.98
C GLY A 25 -23.41 5.82 -7.35
N LEU A 26 -22.95 6.98 -6.89
CA LEU A 26 -23.76 7.99 -6.21
C LEU A 26 -23.80 9.26 -7.04
N ALA A 27 -24.95 9.92 -7.06
CA ALA A 27 -25.12 11.18 -7.77
C ALA A 27 -24.12 12.25 -7.26
N MET A 28 -23.43 12.88 -8.21
CA MET A 28 -22.47 13.96 -7.91
C MET A 28 -23.23 15.16 -7.30
N GLY A 29 -22.76 15.64 -6.15
CA GLY A 29 -23.40 16.72 -5.39
C GLY A 29 -24.06 16.26 -4.07
N GLN A 30 -24.20 14.96 -3.85
CA GLN A 30 -24.62 14.42 -2.56
C GLN A 30 -23.49 14.56 -1.52
N ARG A 31 -23.79 15.18 -0.37
CA ARG A 31 -22.78 15.44 0.69
C ARG A 31 -22.15 14.17 1.28
N LEU A 32 -22.89 13.06 1.30
CA LEU A 32 -22.38 11.76 1.78
C LEU A 32 -21.67 10.95 0.68
N ALA A 33 -21.77 11.34 -0.59
CA ALA A 33 -21.16 10.56 -1.67
C ALA A 33 -19.65 10.40 -1.54
N PRO A 34 -18.87 11.44 -1.17
CA PRO A 34 -17.43 11.29 -0.96
C PRO A 34 -17.09 10.30 0.17
N VAL A 35 -17.82 10.35 1.29
CA VAL A 35 -17.56 9.47 2.44
C VAL A 35 -17.89 8.02 2.11
N LEU A 36 -19.02 7.78 1.43
CA LEU A 36 -19.40 6.44 0.99
C LEU A 36 -18.45 5.89 -0.08
N ALA A 37 -17.94 6.75 -0.96
CA ALA A 37 -16.92 6.36 -1.94
C ALA A 37 -15.62 5.92 -1.26
N VAL A 38 -15.16 6.65 -0.24
CA VAL A 38 -13.99 6.25 0.57
C VAL A 38 -14.23 4.92 1.27
N ALA A 39 -15.40 4.72 1.90
CA ALA A 39 -15.73 3.45 2.54
C ALA A 39 -15.78 2.27 1.54
N PHE A 40 -16.26 2.53 0.32
CA PHE A 40 -16.26 1.54 -0.76
C PHE A 40 -14.84 1.22 -1.24
N MET A 41 -14.01 2.24 -1.48
CA MET A 41 -12.61 2.05 -1.85
C MET A 41 -11.86 1.30 -0.75
N PHE A 42 -12.06 1.65 0.52
CA PHE A 42 -11.48 0.92 1.64
C PHE A 42 -11.85 -0.57 1.60
N LYS A 43 -13.12 -0.93 1.33
CA LYS A 43 -13.52 -2.34 1.19
C LYS A 43 -12.79 -3.06 0.04
N VAL A 44 -12.50 -2.36 -1.05
CA VAL A 44 -11.78 -2.91 -2.22
C VAL A 44 -10.28 -3.00 -1.95
N GLU A 45 -9.71 -2.00 -1.29
CA GLU A 45 -8.28 -1.91 -0.96
C GLU A 45 -7.90 -2.81 0.20
N ASN A 46 -8.77 -2.99 1.19
CA ASN A 46 -8.48 -3.78 2.39
C ASN A 46 -7.95 -5.20 2.10
N PRO A 47 -8.53 -6.02 1.19
CA PRO A 47 -7.94 -7.31 0.86
C PRO A 47 -6.57 -7.21 0.15
N VAL A 48 -6.27 -6.10 -0.52
CA VAL A 48 -4.94 -5.86 -1.11
C VAL A 48 -3.93 -5.48 -0.03
N LEU A 49 -4.35 -4.67 0.94
CA LEU A 49 -3.55 -4.26 2.09
C LEU A 49 -3.30 -5.43 3.07
N GLU A 50 -4.33 -6.24 3.37
CA GLU A 50 -4.23 -7.45 4.19
C GLU A 50 -3.34 -8.51 3.55
N ARG A 51 -3.35 -8.59 2.23
CA ARG A 51 -2.43 -9.47 1.51
C ARG A 51 -0.98 -9.04 1.62
N LEU A 52 -0.71 -7.83 2.15
CA LEU A 52 0.54 -7.07 2.08
C LEU A 52 1.09 -7.16 0.66
N PRO A 53 1.00 -6.12 -0.19
CA PRO A 53 1.54 -6.22 -1.54
C PRO A 53 2.93 -6.86 -1.45
N THR A 54 3.06 -8.01 -2.11
CA THR A 54 4.18 -8.97 -2.03
C THR A 54 5.46 -8.37 -2.59
N LEU A 55 5.53 -7.04 -2.64
CA LEU A 55 6.51 -6.26 -3.32
C LEU A 55 7.83 -6.20 -2.53
N TYR A 56 7.85 -6.49 -1.21
CA TYR A 56 9.09 -6.34 -0.42
C TYR A 56 9.21 -7.24 0.83
N CYS A 57 8.53 -8.39 0.90
CA CYS A 57 8.61 -9.23 2.09
C CYS A 57 8.59 -10.72 1.78
N VAL A 58 9.48 -11.46 2.44
CA VAL A 58 9.47 -12.92 2.46
C VAL A 58 8.25 -13.42 3.26
N THR A 59 7.54 -14.42 2.74
CA THR A 59 6.42 -15.04 3.46
C THR A 59 6.94 -15.81 4.67
N CYS A 60 6.65 -15.32 5.87
CA CYS A 60 6.92 -16.01 7.13
C CYS A 60 5.79 -17.01 7.47
N PRO A 61 6.08 -18.13 8.18
CA PRO A 61 7.39 -18.56 8.67
C PRO A 61 8.29 -19.10 7.54
N VAL A 62 9.59 -18.79 7.63
CA VAL A 62 10.61 -19.29 6.68
C VAL A 62 10.83 -20.77 6.96
N GLU A 63 10.53 -21.62 5.97
CA GLU A 63 10.73 -23.06 6.04
C GLU A 63 12.19 -23.44 5.73
N GLU A 64 12.70 -24.47 6.40
CA GLU A 64 14.07 -24.96 6.18
C GLU A 64 14.19 -25.64 4.80
N GLY A 65 15.23 -25.28 4.04
CA GLY A 65 15.51 -25.88 2.73
C GLY A 65 14.78 -25.24 1.54
N LYS A 66 13.96 -24.20 1.75
CA LYS A 66 13.39 -23.38 0.66
C LYS A 66 14.25 -22.14 0.40
N GLU A 67 14.40 -21.79 -0.87
CA GLU A 67 15.05 -20.55 -1.29
C GLU A 67 14.05 -19.39 -1.27
N TYR A 68 14.44 -18.26 -0.70
CA TYR A 68 13.61 -17.06 -0.59
C TYR A 68 14.39 -15.85 -1.11
N VAL A 69 13.71 -14.99 -1.87
CA VAL A 69 14.26 -13.72 -2.36
C VAL A 69 13.83 -12.61 -1.41
N TYR A 70 14.80 -11.88 -0.86
CA TYR A 70 14.54 -10.71 -0.03
C TYR A 70 14.99 -9.44 -0.76
N GLU A 71 14.03 -8.56 -1.06
CA GLU A 71 14.29 -7.29 -1.73
C GLU A 71 13.92 -6.14 -0.79
N LYS A 72 14.91 -5.30 -0.46
CA LYS A 72 14.69 -4.07 0.32
C LYS A 72 15.59 -2.96 -0.16
N GLY A 73 14.98 -1.81 -0.46
CA GLY A 73 15.68 -0.56 -0.68
C GLY A 73 16.10 0.10 0.63
N ILE A 74 17.23 0.80 0.60
CA ILE A 74 17.67 1.71 1.66
C ILE A 74 17.77 3.09 1.04
N GLU A 75 17.11 4.07 1.64
CA GLU A 75 17.23 5.46 1.20
C GLU A 75 18.57 6.04 1.66
N ILE A 76 19.34 6.57 0.71
CA ILE A 76 20.61 7.24 1.01
C ILE A 76 20.31 8.67 1.45
N ILE A 77 20.42 8.94 2.76
CA ILE A 77 20.26 10.28 3.32
C ILE A 77 21.50 11.15 3.08
N ASN A 78 21.33 12.48 3.07
CA ASN A 78 22.41 13.45 2.83
C ASN A 78 23.56 13.41 3.86
N ASN A 79 23.36 12.72 4.99
CA ASN A 79 24.36 12.61 6.06
C ASN A 79 25.45 11.55 5.79
N TYR A 80 25.31 10.75 4.73
CA TYR A 80 26.35 9.79 4.36
C TYR A 80 27.51 10.48 3.61
N PRO A 81 28.77 10.11 3.91
CA PRO A 81 29.92 10.69 3.23
C PRO A 81 29.85 10.34 1.73
N LYS A 82 30.00 11.36 0.89
CA LYS A 82 30.08 11.25 -0.57
C LYS A 82 31.54 11.00 -0.96
N ASP A 83 31.76 10.21 -2.00
CA ASP A 83 33.08 9.90 -2.56
C ASP A 83 34.05 9.06 -1.68
N GLU A 84 33.66 8.72 -0.46
CA GLU A 84 34.39 7.75 0.39
C GLU A 84 33.83 6.33 0.25
N THR A 85 34.70 5.34 0.51
CA THR A 85 34.28 3.94 0.60
C THR A 85 33.62 3.69 1.95
N VAL A 86 32.33 3.36 1.94
CA VAL A 86 31.56 2.98 3.14
C VAL A 86 31.42 1.46 3.23
N GLN A 87 31.56 0.92 4.43
CA GLN A 87 31.26 -0.48 4.69
C GLN A 87 29.78 -0.62 5.08
N VAL A 88 29.03 -1.33 4.24
CA VAL A 88 27.63 -1.67 4.51
C VAL A 88 27.58 -3.02 5.20
N ASN A 89 27.07 -3.03 6.43
CA ASN A 89 26.79 -4.26 7.19
C ASN A 89 25.28 -4.48 7.17
N TRP A 90 24.84 -5.50 6.45
CA TRP A 90 23.44 -5.85 6.32
C TRP A 90 23.15 -7.17 7.04
N MET A 91 22.13 -7.19 7.89
CA MET A 91 21.83 -8.35 8.74
C MET A 91 20.34 -8.71 8.65
N VAL A 92 20.06 -10.00 8.48
CA VAL A 92 18.74 -10.62 8.62
C VAL A 92 18.76 -11.49 9.85
N ASN A 93 17.91 -11.17 10.82
CA ASN A 93 17.74 -11.98 12.03
C ASN A 93 16.50 -12.87 11.88
N LYS A 94 16.61 -14.10 12.39
CA LYS A 94 15.50 -15.00 12.70
C LYS A 94 15.22 -14.90 14.20
N ASP A 95 14.05 -15.35 14.64
CA ASP A 95 13.63 -15.29 16.05
C ASP A 95 14.64 -15.91 17.03
N ASP A 96 15.43 -16.90 16.58
CA ASP A 96 16.46 -17.60 17.37
C ASP A 96 17.93 -17.21 17.03
N GLY A 97 18.18 -16.11 16.29
CA GLY A 97 19.54 -15.62 16.05
C GLY A 97 19.78 -14.94 14.69
N LYS A 98 21.05 -14.78 14.32
CA LYS A 98 21.44 -14.20 13.02
C LYS A 98 21.26 -15.24 11.91
N ALA A 99 20.41 -14.95 10.93
CA ALA A 99 20.18 -15.84 9.78
C ALA A 99 21.17 -15.57 8.65
N VAL A 100 21.34 -14.30 8.25
CA VAL A 100 22.23 -13.90 7.16
C VAL A 100 22.93 -12.59 7.52
N CYS A 101 24.23 -12.51 7.26
CA CYS A 101 25.02 -11.29 7.39
C CYS A 101 25.78 -11.06 6.09
N ILE A 102 25.52 -9.93 5.43
CA ILE A 102 26.19 -9.53 4.19
C ILE A 102 26.99 -8.27 4.49
N ILE A 103 28.29 -8.31 4.19
CA ILE A 103 29.19 -7.17 4.36
C ILE A 103 29.79 -6.85 3.00
N PHE A 104 29.61 -5.62 2.55
CA PHE A 104 30.20 -5.16 1.29
C PHE A 104 30.64 -3.71 1.40
N LEU A 105 31.66 -3.36 0.60
CA LEU A 105 32.13 -1.99 0.46
C LEU A 105 31.36 -1.34 -0.70
N ALA A 106 30.79 -0.18 -0.44
CA ALA A 106 30.10 0.63 -1.44
C ALA A 106 30.71 2.02 -1.50
N ARG A 107 30.65 2.65 -2.67
CA ARG A 107 30.96 4.08 -2.83
C ARG A 107 29.68 4.78 -3.26
N ILE A 108 29.27 5.78 -2.49
CA ILE A 108 28.08 6.57 -2.80
C ILE A 108 28.48 7.62 -3.83
N VAL A 109 27.97 7.48 -5.05
CA VAL A 109 28.13 8.46 -6.13
C VAL A 109 26.87 9.32 -6.14
N ALA A 110 27.04 10.63 -5.95
CA ALA A 110 25.96 11.61 -5.95
C ALA A 110 25.84 12.31 -7.30
#